data_AF-A0A832S2B3-F1
#
_entry.id   AF-A0A832S2B3-F1
#
_cell.length_a   1.000
_cell.length_b   1.000
_cell.length_c   1.000
_cell.angle_alpha   90.00
_cell.angle_beta   90.00
_cell.angle_gamma   90.00
#
_symmetry.space_group_name_H-M   'P 1'
#
loop_
_entity.id
_entity.type
_entity.pdbx_description
1 polymer ?
#
loop_
_entity_poly.entity_id
_entity_poly.type
_entity_poly.pdbx_seq_one_letter_code
_entity_poly.pdbx_strand_id
1 'polypeptide(L)'
;MVSTGDSSDWCPVGSSWKTTNPQTGEEVTMKVTGIESIDGVPMCKAIYETNVEDEDFSKIEYLWAEGGETYFWTAYDGEGEIVSEMSLKDGKMKIVDQEGNVMEYSQGQ
;
A
#
# COMPACT_ATOMS: atom_id res chain seq x y z
N MET A 1 -32.67 -16.38 9.50
CA MET A 1 -31.48 -15.81 10.16
C MET A 1 -30.40 -15.70 9.11
N VAL A 2 -30.17 -14.48 8.62
CA VAL A 2 -29.09 -14.17 7.67
C VAL A 2 -27.80 -14.27 8.47
N SER A 3 -27.07 -15.37 8.31
CA SER A 3 -25.66 -15.39 8.66
C SER A 3 -24.94 -14.61 7.57
N THR A 4 -24.84 -13.30 7.77
CA THR A 4 -23.83 -12.48 7.10
C THR A 4 -22.51 -13.09 7.51
N GLY A 5 -21.89 -13.87 6.62
CA GLY A 5 -20.57 -14.43 6.86
C GLY A 5 -19.64 -13.29 7.25
N ASP A 6 -19.03 -13.44 8.43
CA ASP A 6 -17.91 -12.63 8.90
C ASP A 6 -17.01 -12.27 7.73
N SER A 7 -16.84 -10.97 7.47
CA SER A 7 -15.83 -10.48 6.53
C SER A 7 -14.46 -10.86 7.10
N SER A 8 -14.01 -12.04 6.68
CA SER A 8 -12.66 -12.56 6.54
C SER A 8 -11.54 -11.77 7.27
N ASP A 9 -10.81 -12.44 8.19
CA ASP A 9 -9.67 -11.92 8.97
C ASP A 9 -8.53 -11.26 8.15
N TRP A 10 -8.52 -11.39 6.82
CA TRP A 10 -7.48 -10.84 5.94
C TRP A 10 -7.42 -9.30 5.93
N CYS A 11 -8.54 -8.62 6.23
CA CYS A 11 -8.59 -7.16 6.28
C CYS A 11 -9.08 -6.66 7.65
N PRO A 12 -8.20 -6.62 8.67
CA PRO A 12 -8.59 -6.34 10.04
C PRO A 12 -8.74 -4.82 10.28
N VAL A 13 -9.79 -4.23 9.73
CA VAL A 13 -10.08 -2.78 9.80
C VAL A 13 -10.02 -2.26 11.24
N GLY A 14 -9.34 -1.13 11.43
CA GLY A 14 -9.10 -0.53 12.75
C GLY A 14 -7.83 -1.04 13.44
N SER A 15 -7.22 -2.11 12.96
CA SER A 15 -5.91 -2.58 13.44
C SER A 15 -4.79 -1.70 12.91
N SER A 16 -3.63 -1.77 13.58
CA SER A 16 -2.42 -1.08 13.16
C SER A 16 -1.19 -1.94 13.38
N TRP A 17 -0.17 -1.77 12.55
CA TRP A 17 1.12 -2.45 12.70
C TRP A 17 2.27 -1.53 12.34
N LYS A 18 3.44 -1.82 12.92
CA LYS A 18 4.69 -1.15 12.57
C LYS A 18 5.36 -1.85 11.40
N THR A 19 5.88 -1.07 10.47
CA THR A 19 6.63 -1.57 9.33
C THR A 19 7.66 -0.52 8.91
N THR A 20 8.62 -0.91 8.09
CA THR A 20 9.63 -0.01 7.57
C THR A 20 9.25 0.35 6.14
N ASN A 21 9.19 1.64 5.83
CA ASN A 21 9.06 2.11 4.45
C ASN A 21 10.28 1.60 3.66
N PRO A 22 10.08 0.73 2.65
CA PRO A 22 11.20 0.12 1.93
C PRO A 22 12.01 1.11 1.09
N GLN A 23 11.47 2.31 0.85
CA GLN A 23 12.09 3.32 -0.01
C GLN A 23 12.89 4.33 0.82
N THR A 24 12.37 4.79 1.96
CA THR A 24 13.06 5.75 2.84
C THR A 24 13.83 5.09 3.99
N GLY A 25 13.46 3.87 4.38
CA GLY A 25 14.01 3.16 5.53
C GLY A 25 13.39 3.55 6.87
N GLU A 26 12.37 4.41 6.89
CA GLU A 26 11.73 4.91 8.10
C GLU A 26 10.70 3.95 8.68
N GLU A 27 10.58 3.90 10.01
CA GLU A 27 9.54 3.10 10.67
C GLU A 27 8.22 3.86 10.69
N VAL A 28 7.19 3.29 10.07
CA VAL A 28 5.84 3.84 10.00
C VAL A 28 4.85 2.91 10.70
N THR A 29 3.78 3.49 11.25
CA THR A 29 2.67 2.73 11.84
C THR A 29 1.46 2.78 10.91
N MET A 30 1.26 1.73 10.12
CA MET A 30 0.15 1.63 9.18
C MET A 30 -1.14 1.29 9.91
N LYS A 31 -2.25 1.93 9.54
CA LYS A 31 -3.58 1.64 10.08
C LYS A 31 -4.48 1.10 8.98
N VAL A 32 -5.09 -0.06 9.19
CA VAL A 32 -6.07 -0.64 8.27
C VAL A 32 -7.34 0.21 8.29
N THR A 33 -7.74 0.76 7.15
CA THR A 33 -8.88 1.68 7.03
C THR A 33 -10.10 1.06 6.37
N GLY A 34 -9.94 0.02 5.55
CA GLY A 34 -11.08 -0.59 4.86
C GLY A 34 -10.70 -1.49 3.70
N ILE A 35 -11.70 -1.83 2.90
CA ILE A 35 -11.54 -2.54 1.63
C ILE A 35 -11.87 -1.55 0.51
N GLU A 36 -11.04 -1.53 -0.53
CA GLU A 36 -11.22 -0.76 -1.75
C GLU A 36 -11.22 -1.71 -2.95
N SER A 37 -11.95 -1.40 -4.02
CA SER A 37 -11.90 -2.20 -5.26
C SER A 37 -11.00 -1.53 -6.29
N ILE A 38 -9.93 -2.22 -6.67
CA ILE A 38 -9.01 -1.81 -7.73
C ILE A 38 -9.19 -2.78 -8.91
N ASP A 39 -9.60 -2.27 -10.07
CA ASP A 39 -9.91 -3.09 -11.27
C ASP A 39 -10.91 -4.23 -11.01
N GLY A 40 -11.81 -4.06 -10.04
CA GLY A 40 -12.79 -5.09 -9.62
C GLY A 40 -12.23 -6.13 -8.65
N VAL A 41 -10.97 -6.02 -8.24
CA VAL A 41 -10.35 -6.86 -7.21
C VAL A 41 -10.49 -6.18 -5.84
N PRO A 42 -11.06 -6.84 -4.81
CA PRO A 42 -11.10 -6.30 -3.46
C PRO A 42 -9.69 -6.30 -2.85
N MET A 43 -9.26 -5.13 -2.40
CA MET A 43 -7.95 -4.87 -1.80
C MET A 43 -8.15 -4.31 -0.40
N CYS A 44 -7.45 -4.86 0.59
CA CYS A 44 -7.43 -4.27 1.92
C CYS A 44 -6.51 -3.06 1.89
N LYS A 45 -6.95 -1.99 2.53
CA LYS A 45 -6.28 -0.69 2.52
C LYS A 45 -5.77 -0.35 3.91
N ALA A 46 -4.52 0.05 3.98
CA ALA A 46 -3.95 0.70 5.14
C ALA A 46 -3.28 2.01 4.77
N ILE A 47 -3.30 2.94 5.72
CA ILE A 47 -2.78 4.28 5.54
C ILE A 47 -1.89 4.63 6.72
N TYR A 48 -0.80 5.31 6.41
CA TYR A 48 -0.03 6.11 7.35
C TYR A 48 -0.10 7.57 6.88
N GLU A 49 -0.30 8.49 7.82
CA GLU A 49 -0.31 9.94 7.57
C GLU A 49 0.61 10.61 8.59
N THR A 50 1.36 11.59 8.13
CA THR A 50 2.32 12.36 8.92
C THR A 50 2.24 13.83 8.54
N ASN A 51 2.55 14.68 9.51
CA ASN A 51 2.58 16.14 9.35
C ASN A 51 3.98 16.68 9.69
N VAL A 52 5.01 15.83 9.63
CA VAL A 52 6.39 16.23 9.91
C VAL A 52 6.91 17.00 8.68
N GLU A 53 7.27 18.26 8.87
CA GLU A 53 7.69 19.16 7.77
C GLU A 53 9.01 18.72 7.10
N ASP A 54 9.81 17.91 7.77
CA ASP A 54 11.10 17.40 7.28
C ASP A 54 10.99 16.03 6.57
N GLU A 55 9.80 15.42 6.48
CA GLU A 55 9.60 14.16 5.74
C GLU A 55 9.26 14.45 4.27
N ASP A 56 9.85 13.68 3.35
CA ASP A 56 9.61 13.80 1.91
C ASP A 56 8.20 13.30 1.49
N PHE A 57 7.42 12.76 2.42
CA PHE A 57 6.07 12.27 2.20
C PHE A 57 5.14 12.67 3.36
N SER A 58 3.87 12.91 3.07
CA SER A 58 2.82 13.18 4.05
C SER A 58 1.90 11.97 4.27
N LYS A 59 1.88 11.03 3.32
CA LYS A 59 0.98 9.88 3.36
C LYS A 59 1.61 8.67 2.69
N ILE A 60 1.41 7.49 3.28
CA ILE A 60 1.66 6.20 2.64
C ILE A 60 0.34 5.44 2.56
N GLU A 61 0.05 4.89 1.39
CA GLU A 61 -1.05 3.98 1.15
C GLU A 61 -0.50 2.59 0.81
N TYR A 62 -1.01 1.58 1.50
CA TYR A 62 -0.72 0.19 1.22
C TYR A 62 -2.02 -0.57 0.93
N LEU A 63 -2.08 -1.19 -0.24
CA LEU A 63 -3.20 -1.98 -0.72
C LEU A 63 -2.72 -3.40 -0.97
N TRP A 64 -3.42 -4.42 -0.47
CA TRP A 64 -3.09 -5.83 -0.75
C TRP A 64 -4.32 -6.68 -0.98
N ALA A 65 -4.23 -7.64 -1.90
CA ALA A 65 -5.27 -8.65 -2.11
C ALA A 65 -5.22 -9.72 -1.01
N GLU A 66 -6.34 -10.42 -0.78
CA GLU A 66 -6.43 -11.52 0.21
C GLU A 66 -5.36 -12.62 0.02
N GLY A 67 -5.02 -12.93 -1.24
CA GLY A 67 -3.99 -13.92 -1.58
C GLY A 67 -2.55 -13.39 -1.57
N GLY A 68 -2.33 -12.08 -1.37
CA GLY A 68 -1.01 -11.45 -1.41
C GLY A 68 -0.35 -11.42 -2.80
N GLU A 69 -1.03 -11.89 -3.84
CA GLU A 69 -0.55 -11.91 -5.23
C GLU A 69 -0.44 -10.51 -5.85
N THR A 70 -1.24 -9.57 -5.35
CA THR A 70 -1.23 -8.18 -5.76
C THR A 70 -1.09 -7.29 -4.54
N TYR A 71 -0.14 -6.34 -4.60
CA TYR A 71 -0.08 -5.24 -3.66
C TYR A 71 0.39 -3.95 -4.33
N PHE A 72 0.03 -2.83 -3.72
CA PHE A 72 0.49 -1.49 -4.08
C PHE A 72 0.95 -0.78 -2.81
N TRP A 73 2.10 -0.15 -2.87
CA TRP A 73 2.67 0.70 -1.84
C TRP A 73 2.98 2.04 -2.48
N THR A 74 2.25 3.08 -2.10
CA THR A 74 2.36 4.41 -2.70
C THR A 74 2.61 5.44 -1.63
N ALA A 75 3.70 6.19 -1.75
CA ALA A 75 4.00 7.34 -0.92
C ALA A 75 3.64 8.62 -1.66
N TYR A 76 3.02 9.56 -0.95
CA TYR A 76 2.57 10.84 -1.47
C TYR A 76 3.20 11.99 -0.67
N ASP A 77 3.58 13.08 -1.33
CA ASP A 77 4.03 14.32 -0.67
C ASP A 77 2.88 15.10 -0.01
N GLY A 78 3.18 16.27 0.55
CA GLY A 78 2.19 17.17 1.16
C GLY A 78 1.19 17.79 0.18
N GLU A 79 1.48 17.78 -1.12
CA GLU A 79 0.59 18.25 -2.19
C GLU A 79 -0.32 17.11 -2.71
N GLY A 80 -0.01 15.87 -2.34
CA GLY A 80 -0.70 14.66 -2.76
C GLY A 80 -0.15 14.07 -4.06
N GLU A 81 1.01 14.52 -4.52
CA GLU A 81 1.70 13.94 -5.67
C GLU A 81 2.45 12.67 -5.25
N ILE A 82 2.58 11.71 -6.17
CA ILE A 82 3.28 10.45 -5.90
C ILE A 82 4.77 10.72 -5.89
N VAL A 83 5.41 10.53 -4.74
CA VAL A 83 6.86 10.60 -4.62
C VAL A 83 7.51 9.25 -4.89
N SER A 84 6.82 8.15 -4.58
CA SER A 84 7.25 6.84 -5.05
C SER A 84 6.15 5.80 -4.99
N GLU A 85 6.26 4.81 -5.89
CA GLU A 85 5.31 3.72 -6.02
C GLU A 85 6.07 2.41 -6.11
N MET A 86 5.57 1.38 -5.44
CA MET A 86 6.05 0.01 -5.55
C MET A 86 4.82 -0.89 -5.63
N SER A 87 4.76 -1.75 -6.64
CA SER A 87 3.66 -2.69 -6.78
C SER A 87 4.13 -4.04 -7.27
N LEU A 88 3.38 -5.07 -6.87
CA LEU A 88 3.43 -6.39 -7.47
C LEU A 88 2.04 -6.63 -8.04
N LYS A 89 1.96 -6.90 -9.35
CA LYS A 89 0.72 -7.29 -10.01
C LYS A 89 1.04 -8.31 -11.08
N ASP A 90 0.29 -9.41 -11.11
CA ASP A 90 0.49 -10.50 -12.09
C ASP A 90 1.95 -11.04 -12.11
N GLY A 91 2.61 -11.09 -10.94
CA GLY A 91 4.01 -11.53 -10.80
C GLY A 91 5.05 -10.55 -11.34
N LYS A 92 4.64 -9.35 -11.76
CA LYS A 92 5.52 -8.28 -12.20
C LYS A 92 5.65 -7.24 -11.11
N MET A 93 6.89 -6.99 -10.71
CA MET A 93 7.22 -5.93 -9.79
C MET A 93 7.45 -4.65 -10.60
N LYS A 94 6.76 -3.58 -10.23
CA LYS A 94 6.93 -2.23 -10.78
C LYS A 94 7.37 -1.31 -9.66
N ILE A 95 8.42 -0.54 -9.91
CA ILE A 95 8.89 0.52 -9.01
C ILE A 95 8.90 1.81 -9.82
N VAL A 96 8.31 2.86 -9.27
CA VAL A 96 8.37 4.23 -9.80
C VAL A 96 9.12 5.09 -8.79
N ASP A 97 10.20 5.71 -9.24
CA ASP A 97 10.97 6.66 -8.42
C ASP A 97 10.39 8.08 -8.48
N GLN A 98 11.00 9.00 -7.71
CA GLN A 98 10.60 10.40 -7.62
C GLN A 98 10.70 11.17 -8.94
N GLU A 99 11.53 10.72 -9.88
CA GLU A 99 11.67 11.32 -11.20
C GLU A 99 10.64 10.75 -12.20
N GLY A 100 9.80 9.81 -11.75
CA GLY A 100 8.81 9.11 -12.57
C GLY A 100 9.41 8.01 -13.42
N ASN A 101 10.67 7.61 -13.19
CA ASN A 101 11.27 6.51 -13.92
C ASN A 101 10.62 5.20 -13.47
N VAL A 102 10.21 4.39 -14.45
CA VAL A 102 9.59 3.09 -14.20
C VAL A 102 10.62 1.99 -14.36
N MET A 103 10.83 1.21 -13.30
CA MET A 103 11.62 -0.01 -13.30
C MET A 103 10.68 -1.20 -13.17
N GLU A 104 10.71 -2.11 -14.15
CA GLU A 104 9.91 -3.34 -14.12
C GLU A 104 10.82 -4.56 -13.99
N TYR A 105 10.51 -5.42 -13.03
CA TYR A 105 11.17 -6.70 -12.85
C TYR A 105 10.13 -7.81 -12.96
N SER A 106 10.38 -8.75 -13.86
CA SER A 106 9.61 -10.00 -13.89
C SER A 106 10.26 -10.95 -12.89
N GLN A 107 9.49 -11.49 -11.94
CA GLN A 107 9.94 -12.61 -11.10
C GLN A 107 10.11 -13.85 -12.01
N GLY A 108 11.25 -13.95 -12.67
CA GLY A 108 11.51 -15.02 -13.65
C GLY A 108 12.84 -14.92 -14.38
N GLN A 109 13.95 -15.19 -13.68
CA GLN A 109 14.86 -16.31 -14.01
C GLN A 109 15.70 -16.71 -12.80
#